data_AF-A0A4Y9RLW7-F1
#
_entry.id   AF-A0A4Y9RLW7-F1
#
_cell.length_a   1.000
_cell.length_b   1.000
_cell.length_c   1.000
_cell.angle_alpha   90.00
_cell.angle_beta   90.00
_cell.angle_gamma   90.00
#
_symmetry.space_group_name_H-M   'P 1'
#
loop_
_entity.id
_entity.type
_entity.pdbx_description
1 polymer ?
#
loop_
_entity_poly.entity_id
_entity_poly.type
_entity_poly.pdbx_seq_one_letter_code
_entity_poly.pdbx_strand_id
1 'polypeptide(L)'
;MFVSHRASRQPALQRQRGFSLFAAFILVAALMAVLAYFLAGSGINPGGASSISGSARASSIITQASNIKTGVDLMTTNGAVTMSTLKFDNSANVGLFNVDTGGTSPQVPDISAYEKKTGPDGFWIYRGAGIKITGVGSGGASYAIVTTGLTQSVCEQINQTLHGSTTIPDSNKAAATFRDATATTRTSPVDTATTPTDLTSVSGIDGWDMGCLKTSDPSYVFYHVLKPQ
;
A
#
# COMPACT_ATOMS: atom_id res chain seq x y z
N MET A 1 -12.57 -87.53 42.25
CA MET A 1 -11.41 -86.63 42.35
C MET A 1 -10.81 -86.52 40.97
N PHE A 2 -11.06 -85.44 40.21
CA PHE A 2 -10.27 -84.95 39.05
C PHE A 2 -10.91 -83.66 38.49
N VAL A 3 -10.04 -82.77 38.04
CA VAL A 3 -10.22 -81.35 37.68
C VAL A 3 -11.01 -81.16 36.37
N SER A 4 -11.75 -80.04 36.22
CA SER A 4 -12.12 -79.50 34.90
C SER A 4 -12.15 -77.96 34.91
N HIS A 5 -11.27 -77.36 34.10
CA HIS A 5 -11.29 -75.94 33.73
C HIS A 5 -12.48 -75.62 32.80
N ARG A 6 -13.18 -74.51 33.03
CA ARG A 6 -13.89 -73.78 31.97
C ARG A 6 -13.69 -72.27 32.09
N ALA A 7 -13.27 -71.70 30.97
CA ALA A 7 -12.95 -70.30 30.75
C ALA A 7 -14.20 -69.40 30.81
N SER A 8 -14.08 -68.24 31.47
CA SER A 8 -15.03 -67.13 31.39
C SER A 8 -14.60 -66.16 30.28
N ARG A 9 -15.40 -66.07 29.22
CA ARG A 9 -15.27 -65.10 28.13
C ARG A 9 -15.65 -63.70 28.61
N GLN A 10 -14.85 -62.69 28.26
CA GLN A 10 -15.20 -61.27 28.40
C GLN A 10 -16.28 -60.86 27.37
N PRO A 11 -17.28 -60.03 27.73
CA PRO A 11 -18.17 -59.43 26.76
C PRO A 11 -17.49 -58.28 26.01
N ALA A 12 -17.56 -58.33 24.68
CA ALA A 12 -17.02 -57.35 23.76
C ALA A 12 -17.82 -56.02 23.80
N LEU A 13 -17.10 -54.90 23.88
CA LEU A 13 -17.62 -53.55 23.68
C LEU A 13 -18.22 -53.41 22.27
N GLN A 14 -19.56 -53.38 22.17
CA GLN A 14 -20.25 -53.06 20.93
C GLN A 14 -20.12 -51.57 20.61
N ARG A 15 -19.38 -51.31 19.54
CA ARG A 15 -19.09 -50.01 18.93
C ARG A 15 -20.37 -49.39 18.36
N GLN A 16 -20.95 -48.39 19.02
CA GLN A 16 -22.06 -47.59 18.49
C GLN A 16 -21.59 -46.71 17.31
N ARG A 17 -21.66 -47.25 16.09
CA ARG A 17 -21.32 -46.54 14.84
C ARG A 17 -22.40 -45.57 14.36
N GLY A 18 -23.54 -45.48 15.04
CA GLY A 18 -24.69 -44.64 14.61
C GLY A 18 -24.62 -43.17 15.06
N PHE A 19 -24.05 -42.87 16.23
CA PHE A 19 -24.08 -41.51 16.79
C PHE A 19 -23.03 -40.57 16.16
N SER A 20 -21.91 -41.12 15.68
CA SER A 20 -20.85 -40.34 15.03
C SER A 20 -21.27 -39.74 13.69
N LEU A 21 -22.16 -40.42 12.96
CA LEU A 21 -22.60 -39.95 11.64
C LEU A 21 -23.57 -38.77 11.78
N PHE A 22 -24.44 -38.81 12.80
CA PHE A 22 -25.34 -37.70 13.12
C PHE A 22 -24.59 -36.45 13.61
N ALA A 23 -23.57 -36.64 14.47
CA ALA A 23 -22.70 -35.56 14.91
C ALA A 23 -21.94 -34.89 13.75
N ALA A 24 -21.48 -35.68 12.77
CA ALA A 24 -20.82 -35.16 11.58
C ALA A 24 -21.77 -34.32 10.71
N PHE A 25 -23.02 -34.74 10.53
CA PHE A 25 -24.02 -33.97 9.79
C PHE A 25 -24.36 -32.64 10.46
N ILE A 26 -24.50 -32.62 11.80
CA ILE A 26 -24.74 -31.39 12.54
C ILE A 26 -23.55 -30.43 12.41
N LEU A 27 -22.32 -30.94 12.48
CA LEU A 27 -21.12 -30.13 12.36
C LEU A 27 -20.98 -29.52 10.96
N VAL A 28 -21.26 -30.30 9.91
CA VAL A 28 -21.28 -29.80 8.53
C VAL A 28 -22.40 -28.77 8.33
N ALA A 29 -23.60 -29.03 8.87
CA ALA A 29 -24.70 -28.07 8.80
C ALA A 29 -24.39 -26.76 9.54
N ALA A 30 -23.72 -26.83 10.70
CA ALA A 30 -23.27 -25.65 11.44
C ALA A 30 -22.18 -24.89 10.68
N LEU A 31 -21.20 -25.57 10.07
CA LEU A 31 -20.19 -24.94 9.23
C LEU A 31 -20.82 -24.26 8.01
N MET A 32 -21.78 -24.92 7.36
CA MET A 32 -22.52 -24.35 6.22
C MET A 32 -23.40 -23.18 6.66
N ALA A 33 -23.97 -23.21 7.87
CA ALA A 33 -24.72 -22.10 8.43
C ALA A 33 -23.82 -20.90 8.78
N VAL A 34 -22.61 -21.13 9.29
CA VAL A 34 -21.61 -20.07 9.54
C VAL A 34 -21.12 -19.49 8.21
N LEU A 35 -20.85 -20.33 7.21
CA LEU A 35 -20.45 -19.89 5.87
C LEU A 35 -21.58 -19.11 5.19
N ALA A 36 -22.82 -19.58 5.30
CA ALA A 36 -24.01 -18.91 4.82
C ALA A 36 -24.29 -17.62 5.59
N TYR A 37 -24.01 -17.55 6.89
CA TYR A 37 -24.10 -16.31 7.69
C TYR A 37 -23.01 -15.31 7.30
N PHE A 38 -21.79 -15.76 6.99
CA PHE A 38 -20.75 -14.90 6.41
C PHE A 38 -21.15 -14.39 5.02
N LEU A 39 -21.71 -15.25 4.17
CA LEU A 39 -22.15 -14.92 2.81
C LEU A 39 -23.47 -14.11 2.76
N ALA A 40 -24.37 -14.31 3.71
CA ALA A 40 -25.63 -13.56 3.84
C ALA A 40 -25.46 -12.28 4.68
N GLY A 41 -24.52 -12.27 5.62
CA GLY A 41 -24.04 -11.09 6.34
C GLY A 41 -23.19 -10.17 5.47
N SER A 42 -22.62 -10.68 4.36
CA SER A 42 -22.19 -9.89 3.21
C SER A 42 -23.35 -9.47 2.30
N GLY A 43 -24.52 -9.17 2.88
CA GLY A 43 -25.49 -8.30 2.24
C GLY A 43 -24.76 -7.02 1.87
N ILE A 44 -24.73 -6.72 0.57
CA ILE A 44 -23.97 -5.64 -0.05
C ILE A 44 -24.35 -4.32 0.61
N ASN A 45 -23.57 -3.91 1.62
CA ASN A 45 -23.52 -2.54 2.07
C ASN A 45 -22.69 -1.81 1.01
N PRO A 46 -23.26 -0.90 0.19
CA PRO A 46 -22.48 -0.17 -0.80
C PRO A 46 -21.33 0.64 -0.20
N GLY A 47 -21.35 0.92 1.12
CA GLY A 47 -20.23 1.49 1.89
C GLY A 47 -19.11 0.50 2.26
N GLY A 48 -19.39 -0.80 2.32
CA GLY A 48 -18.39 -1.84 2.65
C GLY A 48 -17.53 -2.23 1.45
N ALA A 49 -18.12 -2.35 0.26
CA ALA A 49 -17.38 -2.68 -0.95
C ALA A 49 -16.43 -1.55 -1.40
N SER A 50 -16.83 -0.29 -1.20
CA SER A 50 -16.03 0.90 -1.49
C SER A 50 -14.86 1.08 -0.51
N SER A 51 -15.05 0.77 0.77
CA SER A 51 -13.97 0.79 1.77
C SER A 51 -13.00 -0.39 1.61
N ILE A 52 -13.47 -1.60 1.30
CA ILE A 52 -12.61 -2.77 1.03
C ILE A 52 -11.74 -2.54 -0.20
N SER A 53 -12.34 -2.06 -1.31
CA SER A 53 -11.58 -1.75 -2.52
C SER A 53 -10.63 -0.56 -2.33
N GLY A 54 -11.04 0.47 -1.58
CA GLY A 54 -10.17 1.59 -1.19
C GLY A 54 -8.97 1.15 -0.35
N SER A 55 -9.17 0.25 0.62
CA SER A 55 -8.11 -0.29 1.48
C SER A 55 -7.11 -1.15 0.70
N ALA A 56 -7.58 -2.01 -0.20
CA ALA A 56 -6.70 -2.80 -1.07
C ALA A 56 -5.85 -1.90 -1.99
N ARG A 57 -6.45 -0.87 -2.58
CA ARG A 57 -5.76 0.12 -3.42
C ARG A 57 -4.75 0.94 -2.62
N ALA A 58 -5.13 1.43 -1.43
CA ALA A 58 -4.24 2.14 -0.51
C ALA A 58 -3.02 1.28 -0.14
N SER A 59 -3.25 0.02 0.22
CA SER A 59 -2.19 -0.94 0.54
C SER A 59 -1.25 -1.17 -0.64
N SER A 60 -1.79 -1.24 -1.86
CA SER A 60 -0.99 -1.35 -3.08
C SER A 60 -0.10 -0.12 -3.31
N ILE A 61 -0.64 1.09 -3.14
CA ILE A 61 0.15 2.34 -3.25
C ILE A 61 1.27 2.38 -2.20
N ILE A 62 0.97 2.08 -0.94
CA ILE A 62 1.95 2.04 0.16
C ILE A 62 3.04 0.99 -0.12
N THR A 63 2.65 -0.21 -0.55
CA THR A 63 3.61 -1.29 -0.86
C THR A 63 4.52 -0.91 -2.02
N GLN A 64 3.97 -0.34 -3.08
CA GLN A 64 4.76 0.14 -4.23
C GLN A 64 5.75 1.24 -3.81
N ALA A 65 5.33 2.18 -2.97
CA ALA A 65 6.19 3.22 -2.43
C ALA A 65 7.37 2.63 -1.64
N SER A 66 7.10 1.64 -0.79
CA SER A 66 8.12 0.93 0.00
C SER A 66 9.09 0.13 -0.88
N ASN A 67 8.61 -0.51 -1.95
CA ASN A 67 9.46 -1.21 -2.92
C ASN A 67 10.39 -0.24 -3.65
N ILE A 68 9.86 0.91 -4.07
CA ILE A 68 10.64 1.99 -4.68
C ILE A 68 11.71 2.48 -3.70
N LYS A 69 11.34 2.78 -2.45
CA LYS A 69 12.30 3.22 -1.43
C LYS A 69 13.40 2.18 -1.20
N THR A 70 13.02 0.90 -1.11
CA THR A 70 13.98 -0.20 -0.96
C THR A 70 14.95 -0.24 -2.14
N GLY A 71 14.46 -0.08 -3.37
CA GLY A 71 15.32 0.00 -4.55
C GLY A 71 16.27 1.21 -4.54
N VAL A 72 15.78 2.37 -4.12
CA VAL A 72 16.60 3.58 -3.95
C VAL A 72 17.68 3.36 -2.87
N ASP A 73 17.32 2.74 -1.76
CA ASP A 73 18.26 2.41 -0.69
C ASP A 73 19.34 1.44 -1.17
N LEU A 74 18.97 0.39 -1.93
CA LEU A 74 19.92 -0.56 -2.51
C LEU A 74 20.94 0.13 -3.43
N MET A 75 20.48 1.01 -4.31
CA MET A 75 21.36 1.73 -5.23
C MET A 75 22.26 2.75 -4.53
N THR A 76 21.77 3.40 -3.49
CA THR A 76 22.51 4.46 -2.80
C THR A 76 23.44 3.97 -1.69
N THR A 77 23.19 2.78 -1.12
CA THR A 77 23.99 2.24 0.00
C THR A 77 25.43 1.90 -0.41
N ASN A 78 25.63 1.44 -1.65
CA ASN A 78 26.96 1.06 -2.15
C ASN A 78 27.79 2.26 -2.63
N GLY A 79 27.25 3.50 -2.55
CA GLY A 79 27.95 4.73 -2.92
C GLY A 79 28.17 4.96 -4.42
N ALA A 80 27.83 3.99 -5.28
CA ALA A 80 27.96 4.12 -6.73
C ALA A 80 26.96 5.11 -7.35
N VAL A 81 25.80 5.29 -6.71
CA VAL A 81 24.76 6.23 -7.14
C VAL A 81 24.39 7.13 -5.96
N THR A 82 24.35 8.43 -6.20
CA THR A 82 23.86 9.41 -5.22
C THR A 82 22.41 9.77 -5.52
N MET A 83 21.68 10.26 -4.51
CA MET A 83 20.29 10.73 -4.73
C MET A 83 20.18 11.83 -5.80
N SER A 84 21.24 12.63 -5.98
CA SER A 84 21.31 13.67 -7.02
C SER A 84 21.55 13.14 -8.43
N THR A 85 22.08 11.91 -8.57
CA THR A 85 22.42 11.29 -9.86
C THR A 85 21.48 10.14 -10.24
N LEU A 86 20.70 9.64 -9.28
CA LEU A 86 19.66 8.64 -9.49
C LEU A 86 18.64 9.13 -10.53
N LYS A 87 18.32 8.26 -11.48
CA LYS A 87 17.26 8.49 -12.47
C LYS A 87 16.10 7.53 -12.25
N PHE A 88 14.88 8.03 -12.42
CA PHE A 88 13.66 7.23 -12.30
C PHE A 88 13.27 6.57 -13.63
N ASP A 89 14.24 5.86 -14.23
CA ASP A 89 14.15 5.26 -15.56
C ASP A 89 14.98 3.96 -15.64
N ASN A 90 15.17 3.46 -16.86
CA ASN A 90 15.94 2.25 -17.14
C ASN A 90 17.41 2.53 -17.53
N SER A 91 17.93 3.76 -17.32
CA SER A 91 19.30 4.14 -17.68
C SER A 91 20.32 3.22 -17.03
N ALA A 92 21.36 2.83 -17.77
CA ALA A 92 22.43 2.00 -17.20
C ALA A 92 23.14 2.70 -16.03
N ASN A 93 23.50 1.95 -14.99
CA ASN A 93 24.25 2.35 -13.79
C ASN A 93 23.56 3.36 -12.86
N VAL A 94 22.61 4.16 -13.33
CA VAL A 94 21.94 5.22 -12.52
C VAL A 94 20.43 5.12 -12.51
N GLY A 95 19.83 4.32 -13.41
CA GLY A 95 18.40 4.15 -13.52
C GLY A 95 17.86 3.17 -12.48
N LEU A 96 16.89 3.63 -11.68
CA LEU A 96 16.25 2.84 -10.63
C LEU A 96 15.67 1.52 -11.15
N PHE A 97 15.21 1.53 -12.39
CA PHE A 97 14.47 0.44 -13.03
C PHE A 97 15.30 -0.38 -14.00
N ASN A 98 16.61 -0.12 -14.08
CA ASN A 98 17.50 -0.89 -14.93
C ASN A 98 17.52 -2.37 -14.53
N VAL A 99 17.45 -3.28 -15.50
CA VAL A 99 17.32 -4.72 -15.24
C VAL A 99 18.58 -5.37 -14.65
N ASP A 100 19.76 -4.81 -14.94
CA ASP A 100 21.05 -5.40 -14.52
C ASP A 100 21.61 -4.70 -13.28
N THR A 101 21.40 -3.39 -13.16
CA THR A 101 22.04 -2.52 -12.16
C THR A 101 21.06 -1.72 -11.31
N GLY A 102 19.76 -1.78 -11.61
CA GLY A 102 18.72 -1.05 -10.88
C GLY A 102 18.37 -1.69 -9.54
N GLY A 103 17.62 -0.95 -8.72
CA GLY A 103 17.24 -1.37 -7.38
C GLY A 103 15.85 -2.02 -7.30
N THR A 104 14.99 -1.82 -8.30
CA THR A 104 13.62 -2.37 -8.32
C THR A 104 13.07 -2.39 -9.74
N SER A 105 12.00 -3.12 -10.01
CA SER A 105 11.24 -2.99 -11.26
C SER A 105 10.28 -1.78 -11.22
N PRO A 106 9.89 -1.22 -12.39
CA PRO A 106 8.87 -0.19 -12.47
C PRO A 106 7.59 -0.62 -11.78
N GLN A 107 7.07 0.21 -10.87
CA GLN A 107 5.78 -0.03 -10.24
C GLN A 107 4.69 0.59 -11.13
N VAL A 108 3.65 -0.19 -11.44
CA VAL A 108 2.49 0.27 -12.22
C VAL A 108 1.29 0.34 -11.28
N PRO A 109 0.86 1.55 -10.87
CA PRO A 109 -0.31 1.70 -10.03
C PRO A 109 -1.58 1.18 -10.70
N ASP A 110 -2.50 0.63 -9.91
CA ASP A 110 -3.83 0.31 -10.38
C ASP A 110 -4.56 1.61 -10.74
N ILE A 111 -4.92 1.77 -12.01
CA ILE A 111 -5.57 2.97 -12.53
C ILE A 111 -6.91 3.28 -11.86
N SER A 112 -7.54 2.28 -11.23
CA SER A 112 -8.78 2.44 -10.49
C SER A 112 -8.60 3.12 -9.13
N ALA A 113 -7.36 3.28 -8.65
CA ALA A 113 -7.02 4.11 -7.50
C ALA A 113 -7.03 5.62 -7.81
N TYR A 114 -7.17 5.98 -9.08
CA TYR A 114 -7.06 7.35 -9.57
C TYR A 114 -8.37 7.85 -10.18
N GLU A 115 -8.74 9.08 -9.83
CA GLU A 115 -9.82 9.81 -10.46
C GLU A 115 -9.37 10.33 -11.83
N LYS A 116 -8.17 10.94 -11.86
CA LYS A 116 -7.53 11.42 -13.08
C LYS A 116 -6.60 10.35 -13.62
N LYS A 117 -6.91 9.83 -14.82
CA LYS A 117 -6.25 8.66 -15.43
C LYS A 117 -5.29 9.02 -16.57
N THR A 118 -5.14 10.32 -16.84
CA THR A 118 -4.29 10.87 -17.89
C THR A 118 -3.01 11.41 -17.27
N GLY A 119 -1.86 11.14 -17.90
CA GLY A 119 -0.57 11.64 -17.43
C GLY A 119 -0.56 13.17 -17.32
N PRO A 120 0.10 13.74 -16.29
CA PRO A 120 0.99 13.08 -15.31
C PRO A 120 0.32 12.38 -14.11
N ASP A 121 -1.01 12.41 -13.99
CA ASP A 121 -1.71 11.69 -12.91
C ASP A 121 -1.69 10.17 -13.15
N GLY A 122 -1.63 9.38 -12.07
CA GLY A 122 -1.61 7.92 -12.17
C GLY A 122 -0.22 7.28 -12.26
N PHE A 123 0.86 8.03 -12.11
CA PHE A 123 2.25 7.51 -12.16
C PHE A 123 3.04 7.89 -10.92
N TRP A 124 4.13 7.14 -10.68
CA TRP A 124 5.12 7.44 -9.68
C TRP A 124 6.13 8.44 -10.20
N ILE A 125 6.31 9.54 -9.49
CA ILE A 125 7.19 10.65 -9.86
C ILE A 125 8.25 10.78 -8.79
N TYR A 126 9.51 10.80 -9.20
CA TYR A 126 10.61 11.16 -8.30
C TYR A 126 10.61 12.67 -8.09
N ARG A 127 10.98 13.13 -6.90
CA ARG A 127 11.11 14.54 -6.54
C ARG A 127 12.54 14.82 -6.12
N GLY A 128 13.36 15.14 -7.11
CA GLY A 128 14.74 15.61 -7.01
C GLY A 128 14.87 17.00 -6.38
N ALA A 129 13.90 17.90 -6.51
CA ALA A 129 13.86 19.14 -5.70
C ALA A 129 13.34 18.91 -4.26
N GLY A 130 12.78 17.73 -4.01
CA GLY A 130 12.34 17.31 -2.70
C GLY A 130 11.05 17.95 -2.18
N ILE A 131 10.69 17.55 -0.97
CA ILE A 131 9.57 18.03 -0.18
C ILE A 131 10.12 18.40 1.20
N LYS A 132 9.64 19.51 1.76
CA LYS A 132 10.03 19.97 3.11
C LYS A 132 8.85 19.81 4.06
N ILE A 133 9.05 19.05 5.13
CA ILE A 133 8.03 18.75 6.16
C ILE A 133 8.68 18.97 7.52
N THR A 134 7.93 19.58 8.45
CA THR A 134 8.38 19.76 9.82
C THR A 134 8.61 18.41 10.49
N GLY A 135 9.76 18.23 11.16
CA GLY A 135 10.08 16.99 11.88
C GLY A 135 10.51 15.80 11.02
N VAL A 136 10.65 15.98 9.69
CA VAL A 136 11.16 14.94 8.78
C VAL A 136 12.52 15.34 8.22
N GLY A 137 13.48 14.42 8.25
CA GLY A 137 14.85 14.67 7.78
C GLY A 137 15.62 15.65 8.66
N SER A 138 16.51 16.43 8.06
CA SER A 138 17.38 17.42 8.74
C SER A 138 16.74 18.81 8.87
N GLY A 139 15.44 18.95 8.58
CA GLY A 139 14.74 20.24 8.47
C GLY A 139 14.89 20.95 7.11
N GLY A 140 15.67 20.37 6.20
CA GLY A 140 15.78 20.76 4.79
C GLY A 140 14.75 20.06 3.89
N ALA A 141 14.80 20.37 2.59
CA ALA A 141 14.09 19.56 1.60
C ALA A 141 14.63 18.13 1.62
N SER A 142 13.75 17.16 1.44
CA SER A 142 14.11 15.74 1.38
C SER A 142 13.64 15.17 0.05
N TYR A 143 14.48 14.38 -0.60
CA TYR A 143 14.10 13.65 -1.80
C TYR A 143 12.85 12.83 -1.52
N ALA A 144 11.91 12.81 -2.45
CA ALA A 144 10.65 12.12 -2.27
C ALA A 144 10.21 11.42 -3.54
N ILE A 145 9.21 10.57 -3.41
CA ILE A 145 8.40 10.08 -4.51
C ILE A 145 6.97 10.51 -4.28
N VAL A 146 6.24 10.77 -5.35
CA VAL A 146 4.84 11.14 -5.28
C VAL A 146 4.02 10.42 -6.33
N THR A 147 2.71 10.35 -6.09
CA THR A 147 1.73 10.05 -7.14
C THR A 147 0.51 10.93 -6.95
N THR A 148 0.00 11.51 -8.03
CA THR A 148 -1.10 12.46 -8.02
C THR A 148 -2.34 11.91 -8.71
N GLY A 149 -3.50 12.48 -8.38
CA GLY A 149 -4.77 12.13 -9.03
C GLY A 149 -5.52 11.01 -8.34
N LEU A 150 -5.14 10.65 -7.10
CA LEU A 150 -5.82 9.61 -6.34
C LEU A 150 -7.29 9.96 -6.10
N THR A 151 -8.14 8.95 -5.91
CA THR A 151 -9.49 9.18 -5.40
C THR A 151 -9.43 9.56 -3.92
N GLN A 152 -10.43 10.30 -3.44
CA GLN A 152 -10.56 10.63 -2.02
C GLN A 152 -10.53 9.38 -1.14
N SER A 153 -11.32 8.36 -1.51
CA SER A 153 -11.41 7.11 -0.73
C SER A 153 -10.07 6.39 -0.56
N VAL A 154 -9.21 6.40 -1.58
CA VAL A 154 -7.87 5.82 -1.47
C VAL A 154 -7.00 6.67 -0.53
N CYS A 155 -7.07 7.99 -0.65
CA CYS A 155 -6.32 8.92 0.20
C CYS A 155 -6.69 8.79 1.69
N GLU A 156 -7.99 8.69 1.99
CA GLU A 156 -8.49 8.46 3.35
C GLU A 156 -7.96 7.13 3.92
N GLN A 157 -7.98 6.06 3.11
CA GLN A 157 -7.52 4.74 3.54
C GLN A 157 -5.99 4.68 3.72
N ILE A 158 -5.23 5.43 2.91
CA ILE A 158 -3.78 5.58 3.11
C ILE A 158 -3.51 6.22 4.49
N ASN A 159 -4.14 7.37 4.78
CA ASN A 159 -3.93 8.04 6.06
C ASN A 159 -4.47 7.22 7.24
N GLN A 160 -5.56 6.46 7.05
CA GLN A 160 -6.06 5.55 8.08
C GLN A 160 -5.04 4.45 8.39
N THR A 161 -4.37 3.91 7.37
CA THR A 161 -3.38 2.84 7.53
C THR A 161 -2.09 3.36 8.17
N LEU A 162 -1.63 4.53 7.75
CA LEU A 162 -0.34 5.09 8.21
C LEU A 162 -0.44 5.82 9.54
N HIS A 163 -1.54 6.53 9.77
CA HIS A 163 -1.69 7.52 10.85
C HIS A 163 -2.93 7.29 11.72
N GLY A 164 -3.72 6.25 11.44
CA GLY A 164 -4.91 5.91 12.22
C GLY A 164 -6.10 6.86 12.00
N SER A 165 -6.06 7.74 11.01
CA SER A 165 -7.10 8.74 10.73
C SER A 165 -7.45 8.82 9.25
N THR A 166 -8.74 8.85 8.92
CA THR A 166 -9.23 9.14 7.56
C THR A 166 -9.15 10.62 7.19
N THR A 167 -8.75 11.50 8.12
CA THR A 167 -8.62 12.93 7.83
C THR A 167 -7.53 13.14 6.77
N ILE A 168 -7.86 13.92 5.74
CA ILE A 168 -6.91 14.31 4.69
C ILE A 168 -6.49 15.77 4.94
N PRO A 169 -5.25 16.03 5.34
CA PRO A 169 -4.72 17.39 5.47
C PRO A 169 -4.72 18.13 4.13
N ASP A 170 -5.07 19.41 4.16
CA ASP A 170 -5.03 20.27 2.97
C ASP A 170 -3.65 20.89 2.80
N SER A 171 -3.00 20.58 1.69
CA SER A 171 -1.69 21.13 1.37
C SER A 171 -1.73 22.62 1.00
N ASN A 172 -2.90 23.13 0.58
CA ASN A 172 -3.06 24.44 -0.06
C ASN A 172 -2.17 24.65 -1.30
N LYS A 173 -1.64 23.57 -1.89
CA LYS A 173 -0.82 23.59 -3.12
C LYS A 173 -1.60 22.89 -4.23
N ALA A 174 -1.37 23.31 -5.47
CA ALA A 174 -1.92 22.60 -6.62
C ALA A 174 -1.21 21.25 -6.78
N ALA A 175 -1.89 20.25 -7.34
CA ALA A 175 -1.30 18.95 -7.66
C ALA A 175 -0.12 19.09 -8.64
N ALA A 176 -0.16 20.12 -9.50
CA ALA A 176 0.94 20.54 -10.36
C ALA A 176 2.20 21.03 -9.61
N THR A 177 2.13 21.31 -8.30
CA THR A 177 3.30 21.62 -7.47
C THR A 177 4.02 20.35 -7.02
N PHE A 178 3.29 19.23 -6.90
CA PHE A 178 3.84 17.93 -6.48
C PHE A 178 4.39 17.12 -7.63
N ARG A 179 3.98 17.42 -8.86
CA ARG A 179 4.56 16.85 -10.08
C ARG A 179 5.21 17.95 -10.92
N ASP A 180 5.99 17.56 -11.90
CA ASP A 180 6.35 18.47 -12.96
C ASP A 180 5.13 18.69 -13.88
N ALA A 181 4.71 19.94 -14.07
CA ALA A 181 3.60 20.29 -14.96
C ALA A 181 3.89 19.99 -16.44
N THR A 182 5.16 19.79 -16.81
CA THR A 182 5.61 19.47 -18.16
C THR A 182 5.76 17.97 -18.43
N ALA A 183 5.64 17.13 -17.39
CA ALA A 183 5.64 15.68 -17.53
C ALA A 183 4.39 15.22 -18.29
N THR A 184 4.56 14.87 -19.57
CA THR A 184 3.44 14.51 -20.47
C THR A 184 3.37 13.01 -20.77
N THR A 185 4.37 12.21 -20.38
CA THR A 185 4.47 10.80 -20.76
C THR A 185 4.74 9.86 -19.58
N ARG A 186 4.22 8.63 -19.70
CA ARG A 186 4.28 7.54 -18.71
C ARG A 186 5.68 6.97 -18.48
N THR A 187 6.60 7.18 -19.40
CA THR A 187 7.82 6.35 -19.53
C THR A 187 8.99 6.82 -18.67
N SER A 188 8.96 8.06 -18.17
CA SER A 188 9.91 8.58 -17.18
C SER A 188 9.40 9.96 -16.75
N PRO A 189 8.70 10.10 -15.61
CA PRO A 189 8.35 11.42 -15.12
C PRO A 189 9.64 12.09 -14.66
N VAL A 190 10.16 12.96 -15.53
CA VAL A 190 11.29 13.83 -15.22
C VAL A 190 10.81 14.81 -14.16
N ASP A 191 11.52 14.89 -13.03
CA ASP A 191 11.37 16.01 -12.12
C ASP A 191 12.17 17.19 -12.66
N THR A 192 11.53 18.10 -13.38
CA THR A 192 12.18 19.39 -13.70
C THR A 192 11.95 20.44 -12.61
N ALA A 193 11.26 20.10 -11.52
CA ALA A 193 11.12 21.04 -10.41
C ALA A 193 12.51 21.40 -9.87
N THR A 194 12.73 22.68 -9.63
CA THR A 194 13.98 23.22 -9.05
C THR A 194 13.79 23.74 -7.64
N THR A 195 12.54 23.87 -7.19
CA THR A 195 12.16 24.36 -5.87
C THR A 195 11.46 23.27 -5.06
N PRO A 196 11.83 23.08 -3.78
CA PRO A 196 11.14 22.14 -2.91
C PRO A 196 9.66 22.47 -2.76
N THR A 197 8.82 21.45 -2.62
CA THR A 197 7.46 21.67 -2.13
C THR A 197 7.49 21.87 -0.63
N ASP A 198 7.26 23.10 -0.18
CA ASP A 198 7.20 23.41 1.25
C ASP A 198 5.81 23.10 1.82
N LEU A 199 5.77 22.13 2.74
CA LEU A 199 4.59 21.70 3.48
C LEU A 199 4.71 22.00 4.99
N THR A 200 5.72 22.78 5.42
CA THR A 200 5.95 23.07 6.85
C THR A 200 4.81 23.83 7.52
N SER A 201 3.96 24.50 6.74
CA SER A 201 2.75 25.20 7.22
C SER A 201 1.49 24.33 7.21
N VAL A 202 1.57 23.08 6.75
CA VAL A 202 0.41 22.18 6.69
C VAL A 202 0.17 21.59 8.07
N SER A 203 -0.97 21.89 8.67
CA SER A 203 -1.30 21.41 10.01
C SER A 203 -1.52 19.90 10.02
N GLY A 204 -1.00 19.22 11.05
CA GLY A 204 -1.31 17.81 11.33
C GLY A 204 -0.49 16.79 10.55
N ILE A 205 0.61 17.21 9.91
CA ILE A 205 1.54 16.31 9.19
C ILE A 205 2.96 16.34 9.74
N ASP A 206 3.16 16.94 10.91
CA ASP A 206 4.49 17.02 11.53
C ASP A 206 5.02 15.60 11.79
N GLY A 207 6.23 15.33 11.30
CA GLY A 207 6.88 14.02 11.38
C GLY A 207 6.35 12.97 10.40
N TRP A 208 5.42 13.30 9.50
CA TRP A 208 4.91 12.35 8.50
C TRP A 208 5.90 12.23 7.34
N ASP A 209 6.68 11.15 7.31
CA ASP A 209 7.60 10.82 6.21
C ASP A 209 6.87 10.22 5.00
N MET A 210 5.62 9.83 5.16
CA MET A 210 4.70 9.45 4.09
C MET A 210 3.26 9.79 4.45
N GLY A 211 2.45 10.09 3.45
CA GLY A 211 1.03 10.38 3.67
C GLY A 211 0.32 10.82 2.42
N CYS A 212 -0.99 11.04 2.56
CA CYS A 212 -1.83 11.55 1.51
C CYS A 212 -2.43 12.90 1.88
N LEU A 213 -2.41 13.83 0.92
CA LEU A 213 -2.84 15.22 1.08
C LEU A 213 -3.88 15.57 0.02
N LYS A 214 -4.74 16.52 0.38
CA LYS A 214 -5.62 17.20 -0.56
C LYS A 214 -4.87 18.36 -1.21
N THR A 215 -5.10 18.57 -2.50
CA THR A 215 -4.55 19.70 -3.26
C THR A 215 -5.62 20.78 -3.48
N SER A 216 -5.19 22.00 -3.84
CA SER A 216 -6.09 23.13 -4.06
C SER A 216 -6.95 22.99 -5.32
N ASP A 217 -6.46 22.30 -6.36
CA ASP A 217 -7.30 21.73 -7.41
C ASP A 217 -7.82 20.37 -6.93
N PRO A 218 -9.14 20.07 -6.96
CA PRO A 218 -9.78 18.95 -6.26
C PRO A 218 -9.19 17.59 -6.67
N SER A 219 -8.09 17.23 -6.02
CA SER A 219 -7.24 16.10 -6.32
C SER A 219 -6.49 15.72 -5.05
N TYR A 220 -5.88 14.54 -5.09
CA TYR A 220 -5.23 13.95 -3.94
C TYR A 220 -3.86 13.44 -4.36
N VAL A 221 -2.88 13.70 -3.51
CA VAL A 221 -1.48 13.34 -3.73
C VAL A 221 -0.99 12.50 -2.59
N PHE A 222 -0.37 11.37 -2.93
CA PHE A 222 0.45 10.62 -1.99
C PHE A 222 1.91 11.01 -2.15
N TYR A 223 2.62 11.15 -1.04
CA TYR A 223 4.06 11.35 -1.02
C TYR A 223 4.73 10.35 -0.08
N HIS A 224 5.99 10.06 -0.37
CA HIS A 224 6.89 9.38 0.55
C HIS A 224 8.29 9.98 0.44
N VAL A 225 8.81 10.49 1.56
CA VAL A 225 10.16 10.97 1.73
C VAL A 225 11.14 9.79 1.75
N LEU A 226 12.13 9.85 0.87
CA LEU A 226 13.13 8.81 0.69
C LEU A 226 14.35 9.04 1.57
N LYS A 227 14.98 10.22 1.45
CA LYS A 227 16.16 10.64 2.21
C LYS A 227 16.25 12.16 2.32
N PRO A 228 16.91 12.70 3.36
CA PRO A 228 17.28 14.11 3.41
C PRO A 228 18.15 14.48 2.21
N GLN A 229 18.04 15.73 1.74
CA GLN A 229 19.01 16.31 0.80
C GLN A 229 20.24 16.84 1.53
#